data_AF-A0A8X6PTJ2-F1
#
_entry.id   AF-A0A8X6PTJ2-F1
#
_cell.length_a   1.000
_cell.length_b   1.000
_cell.length_c   1.000
_cell.angle_alpha   90.00
_cell.angle_beta   90.00
_cell.angle_gamma   90.00
#
_symmetry.space_group_name_H-M   'P 1'
#
loop_
_entity.id
_entity.type
_entity.pdbx_description
1 polymer ?
#
loop_
_entity_poly.entity_id
_entity_poly.type
_entity_poly.pdbx_seq_one_letter_code
_entity_poly.pdbx_strand_id
1 'polypeptide(L)'
;MYRRAVNILGGYVNQTVCLEHPLLFSLTICILLHRYGLLLKHCNQKLCNIGFSLSPAKYAEIFDYYNNLEEKIRLLRSTLSVPLFVSLFSSFSTLYFALAASLKGNAESTYIFEQGINAFVAIVVLFSLSVYCSRIPDYMMEIKTTVRSLINKYQLQNVDEGREINFLLRMEKMDAVYMSACGMVDFKRSLLFTAFGTFFTYGVLIINT
;
A
#
# COMPACT_ATOMS: atom_id res chain seq x y z
N MET A 1 -19.80 -39.79 8.36
CA MET A 1 -20.54 -38.54 8.08
C MET A 1 -20.21 -37.42 9.08
N TYR A 2 -20.23 -37.67 10.40
CA TYR A 2 -19.98 -36.64 11.43
C TYR A 2 -18.64 -35.90 11.30
N ARG A 3 -17.54 -36.61 10.97
CA ARG A 3 -16.21 -36.01 10.77
C ARG A 3 -16.10 -35.09 9.54
N ARG A 4 -16.90 -35.33 8.49
CA ARG A 4 -16.97 -34.46 7.30
C ARG A 4 -17.77 -33.19 7.62
N ALA A 5 -18.90 -33.33 8.31
CA ALA A 5 -19.74 -32.19 8.71
C ALA A 5 -18.99 -31.24 9.66
N VAL A 6 -18.24 -31.77 10.64
CA VAL A 6 -17.43 -30.94 11.56
C VAL A 6 -16.27 -30.26 10.84
N ASN A 7 -15.65 -30.89 9.84
CA ASN A 7 -14.60 -30.24 9.02
C ASN A 7 -15.17 -29.15 8.09
N ILE A 8 -16.38 -29.33 7.56
CA ILE A 8 -17.06 -28.34 6.72
C ILE A 8 -17.52 -27.16 7.59
N LEU A 9 -18.17 -27.41 8.73
CA LEU A 9 -18.58 -26.38 9.69
C LEU A 9 -17.39 -25.65 10.30
N GLY A 10 -16.33 -26.38 10.68
CA GLY A 10 -15.07 -25.80 11.16
C GLY A 10 -14.37 -24.98 10.08
N GLY A 11 -14.39 -25.45 8.83
CA GLY A 11 -13.89 -24.72 7.66
C GLY A 11 -14.69 -23.45 7.38
N TYR A 12 -16.03 -23.51 7.51
CA TYR A 12 -16.95 -22.39 7.29
C TYR A 12 -16.84 -21.31 8.36
N VAL A 13 -16.77 -21.70 9.64
CA VAL A 13 -16.59 -20.77 10.75
C VAL A 13 -15.20 -20.15 10.73
N ASN A 14 -14.18 -20.93 10.37
CA ASN A 14 -12.83 -20.40 10.17
C ASN A 14 -12.78 -19.47 8.94
N GLN A 15 -13.45 -19.81 7.82
CA GLN A 15 -13.52 -18.95 6.63
C GLN A 15 -14.29 -17.66 6.88
N THR A 16 -15.46 -17.69 7.51
CA THR A 16 -16.24 -16.46 7.78
C THR A 16 -15.49 -15.50 8.72
N VAL A 17 -14.87 -16.03 9.78
CA VAL A 17 -14.02 -15.23 10.69
C VAL A 17 -12.73 -14.77 9.99
N CYS A 18 -12.12 -15.58 9.13
CA CYS A 18 -10.95 -15.21 8.31
C CYS A 18 -11.27 -14.40 7.04
N LEU A 19 -12.52 -14.15 6.63
CA LEU A 19 -12.83 -13.40 5.40
C LEU A 19 -13.37 -12.00 5.69
N GLU A 20 -14.34 -11.88 6.59
CA GLU A 20 -14.91 -10.56 6.90
C GLU A 20 -13.89 -9.64 7.57
N HIS A 21 -13.07 -10.20 8.47
CA HIS A 21 -12.07 -9.44 9.20
C HIS A 21 -10.99 -8.86 8.26
N PRO A 22 -10.24 -9.65 7.47
CA PRO A 22 -9.19 -9.09 6.62
C PRO A 22 -9.72 -8.23 5.47
N LEU A 23 -10.95 -8.45 4.99
CA LEU A 23 -11.54 -7.54 4.01
C LEU A 23 -11.81 -6.17 4.62
N LEU A 24 -12.45 -6.12 5.79
CA LEU A 24 -12.70 -4.87 6.53
C LEU A 24 -11.38 -4.19 6.94
N PHE A 25 -10.40 -4.95 7.41
CA PHE A 25 -9.07 -4.42 7.71
C PHE A 25 -8.40 -3.86 6.45
N SER A 26 -8.39 -4.60 5.35
CA SER A 26 -7.77 -4.14 4.09
C SER A 26 -8.44 -2.87 3.56
N LEU A 27 -9.78 -2.78 3.62
CA LEU A 27 -10.53 -1.59 3.23
C LEU A 27 -10.21 -0.40 4.14
N THR A 28 -10.17 -0.62 5.45
CA THR A 28 -9.82 0.42 6.43
C THR A 28 -8.40 0.94 6.16
N ILE A 29 -7.46 0.04 5.89
CA ILE A 29 -6.09 0.38 5.51
C ILE A 29 -6.08 1.17 4.19
N CYS A 30 -6.80 0.71 3.16
CA CYS A 30 -6.88 1.42 1.87
C CYS A 30 -7.44 2.83 2.02
N ILE A 31 -8.51 3.01 2.82
CA ILE A 31 -9.11 4.33 3.09
C ILE A 31 -8.10 5.24 3.82
N LEU A 32 -7.40 4.70 4.80
CA LEU A 32 -6.39 5.44 5.56
C LEU A 32 -5.25 5.90 4.63
N LEU A 33 -4.68 4.97 3.84
CA LEU A 33 -3.64 5.27 2.84
C LEU A 33 -4.12 6.30 1.81
N HIS A 34 -5.36 6.17 1.33
CA HIS A 34 -5.97 7.12 0.40
C HIS A 34 -6.07 8.52 1.00
N ARG A 35 -6.51 8.64 2.26
CA ARG A 35 -6.61 9.91 2.97
C ARG A 35 -5.24 10.57 3.14
N TYR A 36 -4.21 9.82 3.53
CA TYR A 36 -2.85 10.34 3.61
C TYR A 36 -2.29 10.75 2.23
N GLY A 37 -2.60 9.99 1.18
CA GLY A 37 -2.28 10.36 -0.20
C GLY A 37 -2.93 11.68 -0.64
N LEU A 38 -4.20 11.92 -0.27
CA LEU A 38 -4.89 13.19 -0.52
C LEU A 38 -4.24 14.35 0.25
N LEU A 39 -3.83 14.14 1.50
CA LEU A 39 -3.12 15.16 2.30
C LEU A 39 -1.77 15.53 1.67
N LEU A 40 -1.00 14.54 1.21
CA LEU A 40 0.25 14.75 0.47
C LEU A 40 0.00 15.54 -0.82
N LYS A 41 -1.02 15.16 -1.61
CA LYS A 41 -1.38 15.87 -2.84
C LYS A 41 -1.79 17.32 -2.57
N HIS A 42 -2.55 17.57 -1.50
CA HIS A 42 -2.94 18.91 -1.10
C HIS A 42 -1.74 19.75 -0.66
N CYS A 43 -0.78 19.14 0.04
CA CYS A 43 0.49 19.77 0.37
C CYS A 43 1.28 20.13 -0.89
N ASN A 44 1.37 19.22 -1.87
CA ASN A 44 2.02 19.47 -3.16
C ASN A 44 1.37 20.65 -3.91
N GLN A 45 0.03 20.71 -3.95
CA GLN A 45 -0.70 21.82 -4.57
C GLN A 45 -0.44 23.15 -3.86
N LYS A 46 -0.39 23.16 -2.52
CA LYS A 46 0.01 24.35 -1.77
C LYS A 46 1.43 24.76 -2.15
N LEU A 47 2.39 23.84 -2.17
CA LEU A 47 3.77 24.09 -2.60
C LEU A 47 3.86 24.68 -4.01
N CYS A 48 3.11 24.16 -4.98
CA CYS A 48 3.05 24.71 -6.34
C CYS A 48 2.46 26.13 -6.38
N ASN A 49 1.49 26.44 -5.52
CA ASN A 49 0.80 27.73 -5.50
C ASN A 49 1.54 28.80 -4.70
N ILE A 50 2.53 28.43 -3.88
CA ILE A 50 3.43 29.38 -3.23
C ILE A 50 4.40 29.88 -4.30
N GLY A 51 3.99 30.89 -5.05
CA GLY A 51 4.91 31.68 -5.87
C GLY A 51 5.92 32.45 -5.01
N PHE A 52 6.90 33.07 -5.69
CA PHE A 52 8.02 33.88 -5.16
C PHE A 52 7.64 35.09 -4.26
N SER A 53 6.35 35.30 -3.95
CA SER A 53 5.84 36.52 -3.30
C SER A 53 5.38 36.33 -1.86
N LEU A 54 5.56 35.14 -1.26
CA LEU A 54 5.05 34.83 0.08
C LEU A 54 6.10 35.03 1.18
N SER A 55 5.63 35.58 2.30
CA SER A 55 6.41 35.77 3.54
C SER A 55 7.05 34.46 4.05
N PRO A 56 8.27 34.53 4.64
CA PRO A 56 8.99 33.38 5.18
C PRO A 56 8.20 32.60 6.24
N ALA A 57 7.23 33.24 6.91
CA ALA A 57 6.35 32.60 7.87
C ALA A 57 5.48 31.49 7.24
N LYS A 58 5.02 31.68 5.99
CA LYS A 58 4.18 30.68 5.30
C LYS A 58 4.98 29.47 4.81
N TYR A 59 6.25 29.67 4.46
CA TYR A 59 7.17 28.56 4.18
C TYR A 59 7.43 27.72 5.43
N ALA A 60 7.65 28.36 6.57
CA ALA A 60 7.84 27.67 7.85
C ALA A 60 6.59 26.86 8.26
N GLU A 61 5.39 27.41 8.08
CA GLU A 61 4.13 26.70 8.35
C GLU A 61 3.96 25.44 7.49
N ILE A 62 4.29 25.53 6.20
CA ILE A 62 4.15 24.41 5.26
C ILE A 62 5.24 23.38 5.48
N PHE A 63 6.44 23.81 5.87
CA PHE A 63 7.51 22.94 6.32
C PHE A 63 7.10 22.13 7.55
N ASP A 64 6.58 22.79 8.58
CA ASP A 64 6.17 22.13 9.81
C ASP A 64 4.99 21.17 9.58
N TYR A 65 4.03 21.58 8.74
CA TYR A 65 2.93 20.72 8.31
C TYR A 65 3.41 19.46 7.59
N TYR A 66 4.37 19.58 6.66
CA TYR A 66 4.94 18.44 5.96
C TYR A 66 5.74 17.53 6.89
N ASN A 67 6.53 18.10 7.80
CA ASN A 67 7.31 17.33 8.78
C ASN A 67 6.40 16.49 9.69
N ASN A 68 5.31 17.07 10.19
CA ASN A 68 4.28 16.36 10.97
C ASN A 68 3.58 15.29 10.13
N LEU A 69 3.31 15.57 8.86
CA LEU A 69 2.72 14.59 7.94
C LEU A 69 3.66 13.41 7.67
N GLU A 70 4.96 13.66 7.47
CA GLU A 70 5.98 12.64 7.30
C GLU A 70 6.10 11.76 8.56
N GLU A 71 6.15 12.38 9.74
CA GLU A 71 6.18 11.66 11.01
C GLU A 71 4.97 10.73 11.16
N LYS A 72 3.77 11.23 10.84
CA LYS A 72 2.54 10.42 10.82
C LYS A 72 2.60 9.30 9.80
N ILE A 73 3.16 9.53 8.61
CA ILE A 73 3.34 8.47 7.59
C ILE A 73 4.34 7.42 8.08
N ARG A 74 5.41 7.81 8.78
CA ARG A 74 6.40 6.89 9.35
C ARG A 74 5.80 6.05 10.49
N LEU A 75 5.02 6.67 11.37
CA LEU A 75 4.24 5.96 12.40
C LEU A 75 3.22 5.02 11.75
N LEU A 76 2.51 5.49 10.73
CA LEU A 76 1.56 4.71 9.97
C LEU A 76 2.22 3.48 9.34
N ARG A 77 3.41 3.63 8.73
CA ARG A 77 4.19 2.52 8.19
C ARG A 77 4.50 1.48 9.27
N SER A 78 4.98 1.92 10.43
CA SER A 78 5.32 1.00 11.53
C SER A 78 4.09 0.22 12.00
N THR A 79 2.99 0.93 12.26
CA THR A 79 1.73 0.33 12.74
C THR A 79 1.08 -0.58 11.70
N LEU A 80 1.11 -0.20 10.41
CA LEU A 80 0.52 -0.98 9.33
C LEU A 80 1.39 -2.14 8.85
N SER A 81 2.69 -2.16 9.17
CA SER A 81 3.61 -3.18 8.67
C SER A 81 3.17 -4.62 8.98
N VAL A 82 2.65 -4.85 10.20
CA VAL A 82 2.15 -6.14 10.66
C VAL A 82 0.78 -6.49 10.05
N PRO A 83 -0.25 -5.61 10.13
CA PRO A 83 -1.52 -5.84 9.44
C PRO A 83 -1.39 -6.10 7.94
N LEU A 84 -0.51 -5.36 7.25
CA LEU A 84 -0.24 -5.54 5.83
C LEU A 84 0.38 -6.91 5.54
N PHE A 85 1.33 -7.35 6.37
CA PHE A 85 1.93 -8.68 6.24
C PHE A 85 0.90 -9.79 6.45
N VAL A 86 0.08 -9.70 7.50
CA VAL A 86 -0.98 -10.69 7.79
C VAL A 86 -1.99 -10.75 6.65
N SER A 87 -2.42 -9.58 6.13
CA SER A 87 -3.36 -9.53 5.02
C SER A 87 -2.76 -10.12 3.74
N LEU A 88 -1.51 -9.80 3.41
CA LEU A 88 -0.82 -10.39 2.26
C LEU A 88 -0.72 -11.91 2.40
N PHE A 89 -0.21 -12.38 3.53
CA PHE A 89 0.00 -13.80 3.78
C PHE A 89 -1.31 -14.59 3.73
N SER A 90 -2.38 -14.04 4.31
CA SER A 90 -3.73 -14.60 4.26
C SER A 90 -4.22 -14.71 2.82
N SER A 91 -4.12 -13.64 2.03
CA SER A 91 -4.57 -13.65 0.64
C SER A 91 -3.76 -14.61 -0.26
N PHE A 92 -2.44 -14.68 -0.08
CA PHE A 92 -1.60 -15.64 -0.80
C PHE A 92 -1.96 -17.09 -0.45
N SER A 93 -2.18 -17.36 0.84
CA SER A 93 -2.58 -18.70 1.32
C SER A 93 -3.93 -19.11 0.72
N THR A 94 -4.93 -18.23 0.75
CA THR A 94 -6.26 -18.49 0.15
C THR A 94 -6.16 -18.81 -1.33
N LEU A 95 -5.35 -18.06 -2.08
CA LEU A 95 -5.16 -18.31 -3.51
C LEU A 95 -4.45 -19.64 -3.78
N TYR A 96 -3.45 -19.98 -2.97
CA TYR A 96 -2.77 -21.27 -3.07
C TYR A 96 -3.72 -22.44 -2.79
N PHE A 97 -4.56 -22.34 -1.75
CA PHE A 97 -5.57 -23.36 -1.44
C PHE A 97 -6.62 -23.50 -2.55
N ALA A 98 -7.09 -22.37 -3.10
CA ALA A 98 -8.04 -22.38 -4.21
C ALA A 98 -7.44 -23.05 -5.46
N LEU A 99 -6.17 -22.76 -5.76
CA LEU A 99 -5.45 -23.35 -6.88
C LEU A 99 -5.19 -24.86 -6.67
N ALA A 100 -4.81 -25.28 -5.45
CA ALA A 100 -4.64 -26.69 -5.13
C ALA A 100 -5.97 -27.46 -5.19
N ALA A 101 -7.08 -26.84 -4.82
CA ALA A 101 -8.41 -27.43 -4.87
C ALA A 101 -8.93 -27.55 -6.32
N SER A 102 -8.73 -26.54 -7.17
CA SER A 102 -9.15 -26.56 -8.57
C SER A 102 -8.41 -27.62 -9.38
N LEU A 103 -7.11 -27.81 -9.13
CA LEU A 103 -6.28 -28.79 -9.82
C LEU A 103 -6.57 -30.24 -9.41
N LYS A 104 -7.00 -30.48 -8.16
CA LYS A 104 -7.29 -31.84 -7.67
C LYS A 104 -8.61 -32.44 -8.17
N GLY A 105 -9.45 -31.67 -8.90
CA GLY A 105 -10.61 -32.17 -9.66
C GLY A 105 -11.74 -32.88 -8.91
N ASN A 106 -11.57 -33.18 -7.62
CA ASN A 106 -12.45 -34.07 -6.84
C ASN A 106 -13.36 -33.34 -5.84
N ALA A 107 -13.69 -32.07 -6.10
CA ALA A 107 -14.49 -31.24 -5.19
C ALA A 107 -15.97 -31.20 -5.60
N GLU A 108 -16.87 -31.20 -4.61
CA GLU A 108 -18.30 -30.98 -4.82
C GLU A 108 -18.55 -29.57 -5.42
N SER A 109 -19.52 -29.45 -6.32
CA SER A 109 -19.76 -28.23 -7.12
C SER A 109 -19.99 -26.96 -6.27
N THR A 110 -20.63 -27.09 -5.11
CA THR A 110 -20.83 -25.99 -4.15
C THR A 110 -19.52 -25.51 -3.53
N TYR A 111 -18.62 -26.44 -3.17
CA TYR A 111 -17.31 -26.13 -2.61
C TYR A 111 -16.39 -25.42 -3.62
N ILE A 112 -16.47 -25.77 -4.91
CA ILE A 112 -15.69 -25.11 -5.97
C ILE A 112 -16.13 -23.65 -6.12
N PHE A 113 -17.44 -23.38 -6.06
CA PHE A 113 -17.98 -22.03 -6.19
C PHE A 113 -17.55 -21.12 -5.04
N GLU A 114 -17.63 -21.58 -3.80
CA GLU A 114 -17.17 -20.85 -2.61
C GLU A 114 -15.67 -20.55 -2.65
N GLN A 115 -14.84 -21.51 -3.08
CA GLN A 115 -13.40 -21.31 -3.25
C GLN A 115 -13.11 -20.28 -4.35
N GLY A 116 -13.89 -20.27 -5.43
CA GLY A 116 -13.79 -19.27 -6.50
C GLY A 116 -14.05 -17.85 -6.00
N ILE A 117 -15.11 -17.65 -5.21
CA ILE A 117 -15.43 -16.35 -4.60
C ILE A 117 -14.30 -15.90 -3.67
N ASN A 118 -13.79 -16.79 -2.82
CA ASN A 118 -12.71 -16.47 -1.89
C ASN A 118 -11.40 -16.11 -2.61
N ALA A 119 -11.08 -16.82 -3.70
CA ALA A 119 -9.95 -16.49 -4.55
C ALA A 119 -10.12 -15.10 -5.19
N PHE A 120 -11.31 -14.80 -5.72
CA PHE A 120 -11.60 -13.50 -6.30
C PHE A 120 -11.44 -12.37 -5.27
N VAL A 121 -11.99 -12.55 -4.07
CA VAL A 121 -11.84 -11.60 -2.97
C VAL A 121 -10.37 -11.40 -2.59
N ALA A 122 -9.59 -12.48 -2.47
CA ALA A 122 -8.17 -12.41 -2.17
C ALA A 122 -7.38 -11.63 -3.24
N ILE A 123 -7.71 -11.79 -4.52
CA ILE A 123 -7.10 -11.02 -5.62
C ILE A 123 -7.43 -9.52 -5.48
N VAL A 124 -8.69 -9.18 -5.23
CA VAL A 124 -9.13 -7.79 -5.04
C VAL A 124 -8.39 -7.13 -3.88
N VAL A 125 -8.22 -7.85 -2.77
CA VAL A 125 -7.49 -7.36 -1.59
C VAL A 125 -6.01 -7.13 -1.92
N LEU A 126 -5.33 -8.11 -2.55
CA LEU A 126 -3.93 -7.97 -2.96
C LEU A 126 -3.72 -6.79 -3.92
N PHE A 127 -4.58 -6.66 -4.92
CA PHE A 127 -4.50 -5.60 -5.89
C PHE A 127 -4.70 -4.23 -5.24
N SER A 128 -5.76 -4.08 -4.44
CA SER A 128 -6.06 -2.82 -3.75
C SER A 128 -4.93 -2.41 -2.82
N LEU A 129 -4.47 -3.30 -1.96
CA LEU A 129 -3.38 -3.03 -1.03
C LEU A 129 -2.11 -2.63 -1.77
N SER A 130 -1.74 -3.35 -2.83
CA SER A 130 -0.54 -3.02 -3.60
C SER A 130 -0.64 -1.66 -4.28
N VAL A 131 -1.80 -1.32 -4.86
CA VAL A 131 -2.00 -0.02 -5.52
C VAL A 131 -1.95 1.12 -4.50
N TYR A 132 -2.71 1.04 -3.40
CA TYR A 132 -2.75 2.11 -2.40
C TYR A 132 -1.43 2.28 -1.65
N CYS A 133 -0.76 1.18 -1.30
CA CYS A 133 0.55 1.25 -0.65
C CYS A 133 1.62 1.85 -1.59
N SER A 134 1.56 1.53 -2.89
CA SER A 134 2.53 2.07 -3.87
C SER A 134 2.34 3.56 -4.17
N ARG A 135 1.13 4.11 -3.97
CA ARG A 135 0.84 5.52 -4.25
C ARG A 135 1.45 6.51 -3.25
N ILE A 136 1.64 6.12 -1.99
CA ILE A 136 2.23 7.01 -0.96
C ILE A 136 3.66 7.45 -1.33
N PRO A 137 4.61 6.55 -1.63
CA PRO A 137 5.95 6.96 -2.02
C PRO A 137 5.95 7.72 -3.35
N ASP A 138 5.03 7.43 -4.28
CA ASP A 138 4.85 8.19 -5.52
C ASP A 138 4.50 9.66 -5.20
N TYR A 139 3.55 9.92 -4.28
CA TYR A 139 3.18 11.28 -3.88
C TYR A 139 4.32 12.01 -3.13
N MET A 140 5.09 11.31 -2.29
CA MET A 140 6.26 11.91 -1.63
C MET A 140 7.35 12.27 -2.64
N MET A 141 7.59 11.42 -3.63
CA MET A 141 8.53 11.73 -4.72
C MET A 141 8.05 12.92 -5.56
N GLU A 142 6.74 13.04 -5.82
CA GLU A 142 6.18 14.20 -6.52
C GLU A 142 6.39 15.51 -5.76
N ILE A 143 6.24 15.49 -4.42
CA ILE A 143 6.57 16.66 -3.59
C ILE A 143 8.06 16.99 -3.70
N LYS A 144 8.94 15.98 -3.66
CA LYS A 144 10.40 16.19 -3.78
C LYS A 144 10.79 16.79 -5.13
N THR A 145 10.16 16.36 -6.24
CA THR A 145 10.41 16.95 -7.56
C THR A 145 9.87 18.38 -7.66
N THR A 146 8.70 18.66 -7.08
CA THR A 146 8.16 20.03 -6.98
C THR A 146 9.09 20.95 -6.18
N VAL A 147 9.54 20.50 -5.00
CA VAL A 147 10.49 21.24 -4.15
C VAL A 147 11.80 21.50 -4.89
N ARG A 148 12.36 20.49 -5.57
CA ARG A 148 13.56 20.66 -6.42
C ARG A 148 13.34 21.69 -7.53
N SER A 149 12.19 21.66 -8.18
CA SER A 149 11.83 22.64 -9.22
C SER A 149 11.75 24.06 -8.66
N LEU A 150 11.18 24.24 -7.46
CA LEU A 150 11.15 25.52 -6.75
C LEU A 150 12.57 26.00 -6.42
N ILE A 151 13.43 25.15 -5.83
CA ILE A 151 14.83 25.47 -5.52
C ILE A 151 15.58 25.95 -6.76
N ASN A 152 15.49 25.21 -7.87
CA ASN A 152 16.15 25.58 -9.12
C ASN A 152 15.70 26.95 -9.63
N LYS A 153 14.40 27.26 -9.53
CA LYS A 153 13.89 28.58 -9.94
C LYS A 153 14.35 29.70 -9.00
N TYR A 154 14.47 29.45 -7.69
CA TYR A 154 15.05 30.40 -6.72
C TYR A 154 16.52 30.71 -7.03
N GLN A 155 17.31 29.69 -7.31
CA GLN A 155 18.72 29.84 -7.71
C GLN A 155 18.87 30.60 -9.04
N LEU A 156 17.98 30.36 -10.02
CA LEU A 156 17.98 31.06 -11.31
C LEU A 156 17.59 32.54 -11.21
N GLN A 157 16.80 32.93 -10.20
CA GLN A 157 16.35 34.32 -10.02
C GLN A 157 17.32 35.17 -9.19
N ASN A 158 18.47 34.64 -8.75
CA ASN A 158 19.41 35.33 -7.85
C ASN A 158 18.72 35.96 -6.62
N VAL A 159 17.64 35.33 -6.14
CA VAL A 159 16.97 35.77 -4.92
C VAL A 159 17.86 35.33 -3.76
N ASP A 160 18.39 36.34 -3.06
CA ASP A 160 19.38 36.20 -2.00
C ASP A 160 18.95 35.18 -0.93
N GLU A 161 19.94 34.46 -0.41
CA GLU A 161 19.83 33.20 0.34
C GLU A 161 19.02 33.34 1.65
N GLY A 162 17.70 33.29 1.53
CA GLY A 162 16.79 33.33 2.67
C GLY A 162 16.65 31.99 3.40
N ARG A 163 16.16 32.07 4.65
CA ARG A 163 15.66 30.92 5.44
C ARG A 163 14.72 29.99 4.66
N GLU A 164 14.04 30.52 3.64
CA GLU A 164 13.09 29.83 2.76
C GLU A 164 13.74 28.72 1.91
N ILE A 165 14.86 29.01 1.26
CA ILE A 165 15.62 28.01 0.46
C ILE A 165 16.14 26.90 1.39
N ASN A 166 16.54 27.24 2.62
CA ASN A 166 16.97 26.25 3.60
C ASN A 166 15.84 25.31 4.04
N PHE A 167 14.59 25.78 4.15
CA PHE A 167 13.44 24.89 4.43
C PHE A 167 13.17 23.96 3.24
N LEU A 168 13.22 24.47 2.01
CA LEU A 168 13.04 23.67 0.80
C LEU A 168 14.14 22.61 0.64
N LEU A 169 15.41 22.97 0.85
CA LEU A 169 16.53 22.04 0.82
C LEU A 169 16.40 20.93 1.88
N ARG A 170 15.86 21.25 3.06
CA ARG A 170 15.56 20.24 4.09
C ARG A 170 14.45 19.29 3.64
N MET A 171 13.40 19.80 3.00
CA MET A 171 12.33 18.95 2.43
C MET A 171 12.83 18.05 1.31
N GLU A 172 13.73 18.55 0.44
CA GLU A 172 14.30 17.73 -0.63
C GLU A 172 15.17 16.59 -0.06
N LYS A 173 15.90 16.86 1.02
CA LYS A 173 16.76 15.87 1.68
C LYS A 173 15.97 14.80 2.45
N MET A 174 14.68 15.00 2.70
CA MET A 174 13.84 13.97 3.31
C MET A 174 13.63 12.80 2.33
N ASP A 175 13.76 11.59 2.87
CA ASP A 175 13.65 10.36 2.08
C ASP A 175 12.18 9.94 1.90
N ALA A 176 11.87 9.42 0.72
CA ALA A 176 10.54 8.87 0.46
C ALA A 176 10.32 7.62 1.34
N VAL A 177 9.25 7.62 2.12
CA VAL A 177 8.89 6.50 2.99
C VAL A 177 8.13 5.46 2.18
N TYR A 178 8.78 4.33 1.89
CA TYR A 178 8.12 3.17 1.30
C TYR A 178 7.33 2.40 2.35
N MET A 179 6.08 2.05 2.01
CA MET A 179 5.32 1.10 2.82
C MET A 179 5.94 -0.29 2.68
N SER A 180 6.19 -0.95 3.81
CA SER A 180 6.85 -2.25 3.86
C SER A 180 6.10 -3.17 4.81
N ALA A 181 5.80 -4.39 4.36
CA ALA A 181 5.20 -5.45 5.17
C ALA A 181 6.30 -6.13 5.99
N CYS A 182 6.30 -5.89 7.31
CA CYS A 182 7.25 -6.44 8.28
C CYS A 182 8.75 -6.26 7.90
N GLY A 183 9.10 -5.30 7.03
CA GLY A 183 10.47 -5.15 6.52
C GLY A 183 10.92 -6.24 5.54
N MET A 184 10.07 -7.21 5.21
CA MET A 184 10.38 -8.30 4.27
C MET A 184 9.98 -7.97 2.84
N VAL A 185 8.89 -7.22 2.67
CA VAL A 185 8.32 -6.94 1.34
C VAL A 185 7.96 -5.47 1.23
N ASP A 186 8.67 -4.75 0.36
CA ASP A 186 8.31 -3.38 0.00
C ASP A 186 7.19 -3.37 -1.04
N PHE A 187 6.16 -2.57 -0.78
CA PHE A 187 5.03 -2.43 -1.69
C PHE A 187 5.42 -1.59 -2.91
N LYS A 188 5.99 -2.26 -3.91
CA LYS A 188 6.26 -1.72 -5.25
C LYS A 188 5.23 -2.27 -6.23
N ARG A 189 4.98 -1.56 -7.33
CA ARG A 189 4.13 -2.07 -8.43
C ARG A 189 4.63 -3.42 -8.99
N SER A 190 5.93 -3.70 -8.86
CA SER A 190 6.54 -4.99 -9.22
C SER A 190 6.06 -6.17 -8.37
N LEU A 191 5.56 -5.94 -7.15
CA LEU A 191 5.09 -7.00 -6.25
C LEU A 191 3.96 -7.80 -6.89
N LEU A 192 3.00 -7.15 -7.55
CA LEU A 192 1.90 -7.82 -8.25
C LEU A 192 2.41 -8.70 -9.40
N PHE A 193 3.42 -8.25 -10.14
CA PHE A 193 4.02 -9.04 -11.21
C PHE A 193 4.75 -10.27 -10.66
N THR A 194 5.50 -10.10 -9.56
CA THR A 194 6.15 -11.22 -8.86
C THR A 194 5.10 -12.21 -8.33
N ALA A 195 4.00 -11.72 -7.75
CA ALA A 195 2.90 -12.55 -7.26
C ALA A 195 2.28 -13.38 -8.38
N PHE A 196 1.95 -12.74 -9.51
CA PHE A 196 1.38 -13.40 -10.67
C PHE A 196 2.34 -14.47 -11.24
N GLY A 197 3.62 -14.12 -11.43
CA GLY A 197 4.64 -15.06 -11.88
C GLY A 197 4.78 -16.26 -10.95
N THR A 198 4.76 -16.02 -9.63
CA THR A 198 4.82 -17.07 -8.61
C THR A 198 3.63 -18.02 -8.70
N PHE A 199 2.41 -17.49 -8.80
CA PHE A 199 1.21 -18.32 -8.98
C PHE A 199 1.25 -19.14 -10.26
N PHE A 200 1.72 -18.55 -11.35
CA PHE A 200 1.87 -19.25 -12.62
C PHE A 200 2.88 -20.40 -12.51
N THR A 201 4.07 -20.16 -11.95
CA THR A 201 5.10 -21.18 -11.77
C THR A 201 4.63 -22.32 -10.87
N TYR A 202 4.06 -22.03 -9.70
CA TYR A 202 3.54 -23.07 -8.81
C TYR A 202 2.33 -23.80 -9.40
N GLY A 203 1.49 -23.11 -10.15
CA GLY A 203 0.37 -23.73 -10.88
C GLY A 203 0.83 -24.77 -11.88
N VAL A 204 1.83 -24.42 -12.71
CA VAL A 204 2.45 -25.36 -13.66
C VAL A 204 3.09 -26.54 -12.93
N LEU A 205 3.77 -26.29 -11.82
CA LEU A 205 4.45 -27.32 -11.05
C LEU A 205 3.46 -28.35 -10.50
N ILE A 206 2.34 -27.89 -9.93
CA ILE A 206 1.29 -28.78 -9.40
C ILE A 206 0.61 -29.58 -10.51
N ILE A 207 0.43 -29.02 -11.71
CA ILE A 207 -0.12 -29.77 -12.86
C ILE A 207 0.85 -30.89 -13.30
N ASN A 208 2.15 -30.64 -13.21
CA ASN A 208 3.19 -31.56 -13.65
C ASN A 208 3.65 -32.56 -12.57
N THR A 209 2.96 -32.61 -11.42
CA THR A 209 3.21 -33.56 -10.32
C THR A 209 2.06 -34.56 -10.23
#